data_AF-A0AAV0SRH0-F1
#
_entry.id   AF-A0AAV0SRH0-F1
#
_cell.length_a   1.000
_cell.length_b   1.000
_cell.length_c   1.000
_cell.angle_alpha   90.00
_cell.angle_beta   90.00
_cell.angle_gamma   90.00
#
_symmetry.space_group_name_H-M   'P 1'
#
loop_
_entity.id
_entity.type
_entity.pdbx_description
1 polymer ?
#
loop_
_entity_poly.entity_id
_entity_poly.type
_entity_poly.pdbx_seq_one_letter_code
_entity_poly.pdbx_strand_id
1 'polypeptide(L)'
;MTTMVSTTCAGFRCLDRDECYHYDEKLNTTTFIHDGTSCHNTRIEVQHRFRYHNVDGDMQMLNSDEVQKLMKCTYTSKLLFQRTHLLRNYPFWGFSDWIEDGLEYFATLSLSNNSQVSPKVAIGHVSMLSQVEKEPLGLFAAEDLKCYEYLGEYAGVIKVDASEMNKFDPYGISYPSVYEGGTLYVSASEYGNVIRCINHSATPNARFVPIVYKGILCIFCFMIQDIKQGDQIFVNYGPSYWKSTGIEPIAFHEPAEV
;
A
#
# COMPACT_ATOMS: atom_id res chain seq x y z
N MET A 1 -40.52 -14.54 10.95
CA MET A 1 -39.90 -14.91 9.66
C MET A 1 -38.65 -14.06 9.49
N THR A 2 -37.50 -14.64 9.83
CA THR A 2 -36.20 -13.95 9.75
C THR A 2 -35.79 -13.89 8.29
N THR A 3 -35.73 -12.68 7.73
CA THR A 3 -35.23 -12.44 6.39
C THR A 3 -33.78 -12.91 6.30
N MET A 4 -33.54 -14.05 5.64
CA MET A 4 -32.19 -14.47 5.26
C MET A 4 -31.63 -13.44 4.29
N VAL A 5 -30.70 -12.62 4.77
CA VAL A 5 -29.91 -11.75 3.91
C VAL A 5 -29.04 -12.69 3.07
N SER A 6 -29.30 -12.74 1.77
CA SER A 6 -28.49 -13.48 0.81
C SER A 6 -27.06 -12.93 0.86
N THR A 7 -26.13 -13.68 1.45
CA THR A 7 -24.71 -13.36 1.53
C THR A 7 -24.04 -13.65 0.19
N THR A 8 -24.29 -12.80 -0.81
CA THR A 8 -23.65 -12.95 -2.11
C THR A 8 -22.16 -12.62 -2.01
N CYS A 9 -21.32 -13.50 -2.57
CA CYS A 9 -19.88 -13.25 -2.68
C CYS A 9 -19.61 -12.03 -3.59
N ALA A 10 -19.09 -10.95 -3.01
CA ALA A 10 -18.78 -9.71 -3.73
C ALA A 10 -17.51 -9.77 -4.61
N GLY A 11 -16.97 -10.97 -4.89
CA GLY A 11 -15.83 -11.20 -5.79
C GLY A 11 -14.47 -10.72 -5.26
N PHE A 12 -14.44 -9.77 -4.31
CA PHE A 12 -13.22 -9.18 -3.78
C PHE A 12 -12.35 -10.13 -2.94
N ARG A 13 -12.92 -11.23 -2.42
CA ARG A 13 -12.30 -12.13 -1.41
C ARG A 13 -11.81 -13.47 -1.97
N CYS A 14 -11.90 -13.69 -3.28
CA CYS A 14 -11.69 -15.01 -3.90
C CYS A 14 -10.36 -15.18 -4.62
N LEU A 15 -9.61 -14.11 -4.88
CA LEU A 15 -8.38 -14.19 -5.67
C LEU A 15 -7.27 -14.96 -4.94
N ASP A 16 -7.31 -15.01 -3.60
CA ASP A 16 -6.20 -15.52 -2.77
C ASP A 16 -6.60 -16.60 -1.74
N ARG A 17 -7.76 -17.26 -1.89
CA ARG A 17 -8.22 -18.24 -0.89
C ARG A 17 -8.80 -19.50 -1.51
N ASP A 18 -8.41 -20.64 -0.96
CA ASP A 18 -9.08 -21.94 -1.18
C ASP A 18 -10.52 -21.93 -0.66
N GLU A 19 -10.86 -21.06 0.29
CA GLU A 19 -12.17 -20.98 0.96
C GLU A 19 -12.58 -19.52 1.23
N CYS A 20 -13.84 -19.18 0.96
CA CYS A 20 -14.41 -17.84 1.15
C CYS A 20 -15.21 -17.74 2.45
N TYR A 21 -15.02 -16.65 3.20
CA TYR A 21 -15.70 -16.39 4.47
C TYR A 21 -16.27 -14.97 4.53
N HIS A 22 -17.45 -14.82 5.11
CA HIS A 22 -18.06 -13.55 5.49
C HIS A 22 -17.75 -13.24 6.95
N TYR A 23 -17.46 -11.98 7.28
CA TYR A 23 -17.32 -11.54 8.67
C TYR A 23 -18.43 -10.53 8.95
N ASP A 24 -19.26 -10.83 9.94
CA ASP A 24 -20.32 -9.94 10.43
C ASP A 24 -19.75 -9.08 11.58
N GLU A 25 -19.57 -7.79 11.32
CA GLU A 25 -19.03 -6.84 12.30
C GLU A 25 -19.96 -6.59 13.50
N LYS A 26 -21.27 -6.80 13.35
CA LYS A 26 -22.22 -6.61 14.46
C LYS A 26 -22.23 -7.80 15.40
N LEU A 27 -22.06 -8.99 14.84
CA LEU A 27 -22.09 -10.25 15.58
C LEU A 27 -20.70 -10.73 15.98
N ASN A 28 -19.63 -10.14 15.45
CA ASN A 28 -18.25 -10.59 15.59
C ASN A 28 -18.07 -12.07 15.19
N THR A 29 -18.85 -12.54 14.20
CA THR A 29 -18.83 -13.94 13.75
C THR A 29 -18.35 -14.07 12.32
N THR A 30 -17.60 -15.13 12.06
CA THR A 30 -17.15 -15.52 10.72
C THR A 30 -17.97 -16.69 10.21
N THR A 31 -18.46 -16.62 8.97
CA THR A 31 -19.28 -17.67 8.34
C THR A 31 -18.67 -18.10 7.01
N PHE A 32 -18.53 -19.40 6.79
CA PHE A 32 -18.10 -19.96 5.50
C PHE A 32 -19.15 -19.68 4.41
N ILE A 33 -18.70 -19.34 3.21
CA ILE A 33 -19.56 -19.06 2.06
C ILE A 33 -19.45 -20.18 1.02
N HIS A 34 -18.26 -20.40 0.45
CA HIS A 34 -17.99 -21.39 -0.60
C HIS A 34 -16.49 -21.65 -0.77
N ASP A 35 -16.11 -22.73 -1.46
CA ASP A 35 -14.74 -22.97 -1.93
C ASP A 35 -14.31 -21.95 -2.98
N GLY A 36 -13.06 -21.52 -2.95
CA GLY A 36 -12.47 -20.53 -3.86
C GLY A 36 -12.54 -20.95 -5.33
N THR A 37 -12.42 -22.25 -5.61
CA THR A 37 -12.53 -22.85 -6.95
C THR A 37 -13.91 -22.64 -7.59
N SER A 38 -14.93 -22.37 -6.78
CA SER A 38 -16.31 -22.12 -7.21
C SER A 38 -16.66 -20.63 -7.29
N CYS A 39 -15.69 -19.73 -7.13
CA CYS A 39 -15.94 -18.29 -7.21
C CYS A 39 -15.95 -17.80 -8.67
N HIS A 40 -17.15 -17.59 -9.21
CA HIS A 40 -17.35 -17.14 -10.60
C HIS A 40 -17.33 -15.60 -10.75
N ASN A 41 -17.22 -14.88 -9.62
CA ASN A 41 -17.24 -13.42 -9.57
C ASN A 41 -15.81 -12.85 -9.54
N THR A 42 -14.99 -13.13 -10.55
CA THR A 42 -13.90 -12.21 -10.87
C THR A 42 -14.55 -10.98 -11.48
N ARG A 43 -14.77 -9.94 -10.64
CA ARG A 43 -14.99 -8.61 -11.21
C ARG A 43 -13.80 -8.38 -12.13
N ILE A 44 -14.08 -8.22 -13.43
CA ILE A 44 -13.13 -7.70 -14.42
C ILE A 44 -12.40 -6.57 -13.71
N GLU A 45 -11.08 -6.71 -13.54
CA GLU A 45 -10.30 -5.62 -12.99
C GLU A 45 -10.67 -4.40 -13.80
N VAL A 46 -11.26 -3.41 -13.13
CA VAL A 46 -11.59 -2.13 -13.75
C VAL A 46 -10.34 -1.71 -14.51
N GLN A 47 -10.48 -1.34 -15.79
CA GLN A 47 -9.33 -0.96 -16.59
C GLN A 47 -8.77 0.35 -16.01
N HIS A 48 -7.85 0.22 -15.06
CA HIS A 48 -7.29 1.35 -14.34
C HIS A 48 -6.38 2.08 -15.32
N ARG A 49 -6.52 3.40 -15.37
CA ARG A 49 -5.63 4.28 -16.12
C ARG A 49 -4.79 5.06 -15.12
N PHE A 50 -3.48 5.06 -15.35
CA PHE A 50 -2.51 5.66 -14.44
C PHE A 50 -1.83 6.83 -15.14
N ARG A 51 -1.72 7.97 -14.45
CA ARG A 51 -0.95 9.11 -14.94
C ARG A 51 0.54 8.77 -14.85
N TYR A 52 1.28 9.03 -15.92
CA TYR A 52 2.72 8.85 -16.00
C TYR A 52 3.34 10.07 -16.67
N HIS A 53 4.40 10.63 -16.08
CA HIS A 53 5.25 11.62 -16.71
C HIS A 53 6.48 10.91 -17.28
N ASN A 54 6.64 10.98 -18.60
CA ASN A 54 7.81 10.42 -19.26
C ASN A 54 9.09 11.22 -18.92
N VAL A 55 10.23 10.77 -19.45
CA VAL A 55 11.53 11.44 -19.22
C VAL A 55 11.54 12.89 -19.71
N ASP A 56 10.73 13.21 -20.72
CA ASP A 56 10.57 14.56 -21.29
C ASP A 56 9.58 15.44 -20.48
N GLY A 57 8.89 14.87 -19.49
CA GLY A 57 7.89 15.54 -18.65
C GLY A 57 6.45 15.46 -19.16
N ASP A 58 6.22 14.89 -20.34
CA ASP A 58 4.89 14.77 -20.95
C ASP A 58 4.02 13.78 -20.18
N MET A 59 2.78 14.18 -19.92
CA MET A 59 1.79 13.33 -19.24
C MET A 59 1.15 12.35 -20.21
N GLN A 60 1.16 11.07 -19.83
CA GLN A 60 0.53 9.97 -20.53
C GLN A 60 -0.37 9.18 -19.58
N MET A 61 -1.39 8.53 -20.15
CA MET A 61 -2.29 7.66 -19.41
C MET A 61 -2.00 6.20 -19.74
N LEU A 62 -1.28 5.51 -18.86
CA LEU A 62 -0.92 4.11 -19.01
C LEU A 62 -2.05 3.19 -18.56
N ASN A 63 -2.17 2.01 -19.18
CA ASN A 63 -2.99 0.91 -18.70
C ASN A 63 -2.21 0.00 -17.73
N SER A 64 -2.89 -0.98 -17.13
CA SER A 64 -2.26 -1.91 -16.17
C SER A 64 -1.04 -2.64 -16.74
N ASP A 65 -1.08 -3.14 -17.99
CA ASP A 65 0.04 -3.87 -18.58
C ASP A 65 1.27 -2.98 -18.80
N GLU A 66 1.06 -1.72 -19.16
CA GLU A 66 2.11 -0.73 -19.33
C GLU A 66 2.74 -0.35 -17.97
N VAL A 67 1.91 -0.14 -16.94
CA VAL A 67 2.38 0.13 -15.58
C VAL A 67 3.14 -1.05 -14.99
N GLN A 68 2.70 -2.29 -15.24
CA GLN A 68 3.41 -3.50 -14.82
C GLN A 68 4.81 -3.58 -15.44
N LYS A 69 4.92 -3.30 -16.75
CA LYS A 69 6.21 -3.25 -17.45
C LYS A 69 7.10 -2.15 -16.89
N LEU A 70 6.53 -0.97 -16.63
CA LEU A 70 7.24 0.19 -16.09
C LEU A 70 7.81 -0.11 -14.69
N MET A 71 6.97 -0.61 -13.78
CA MET A 71 7.35 -0.92 -12.39
C MET A 71 8.07 -2.27 -12.23
N LYS A 72 8.16 -3.07 -13.31
CA LYS A 72 8.77 -4.40 -13.34
C LYS A 72 8.14 -5.34 -12.29
N CYS A 73 6.81 -5.28 -12.15
CA CYS A 73 6.03 -6.11 -11.24
C CYS A 73 4.61 -6.37 -11.77
N THR A 74 3.91 -7.32 -11.17
CA THR A 74 2.47 -7.51 -11.40
C THR A 74 1.70 -6.45 -10.62
N TYR A 75 0.70 -5.84 -11.24
CA TYR A 75 -0.12 -4.83 -10.59
C TYR A 75 -1.11 -5.54 -9.66
N THR A 76 -1.25 -5.04 -8.43
CA THR A 76 -2.36 -5.42 -7.55
C THR A 76 -2.90 -4.19 -6.86
N SER A 77 -4.22 -4.05 -6.82
CA SER A 77 -4.89 -2.98 -6.08
C SER A 77 -5.09 -3.31 -4.60
N LYS A 78 -4.65 -4.49 -4.13
CA LYS A 78 -4.98 -5.03 -2.80
C LYS A 78 -3.81 -5.81 -2.20
N LEU A 79 -3.83 -5.94 -0.88
CA LEU A 79 -2.99 -6.90 -0.18
C LEU A 79 -3.32 -8.34 -0.58
N LEU A 80 -2.27 -9.06 -0.95
CA LEU A 80 -2.28 -10.50 -1.21
C LEU A 80 -1.67 -11.22 -0.02
N PHE A 81 -2.14 -12.41 0.28
CA PHE A 81 -1.64 -13.20 1.42
C PHE A 81 -0.92 -14.42 0.87
N GLN A 82 0.36 -14.61 1.23
CA GLN A 82 1.11 -15.79 0.78
C GLN A 82 0.42 -17.10 1.21
N ARG A 83 -0.29 -17.09 2.35
CA ARG A 83 -1.03 -18.24 2.88
C ARG A 83 -2.28 -17.76 3.61
N THR A 84 -3.37 -18.52 3.53
CA THR A 84 -4.67 -18.17 4.10
C THR A 84 -4.64 -17.96 5.62
N HIS A 85 -3.76 -18.63 6.37
CA HIS A 85 -3.67 -18.42 7.82
C HIS A 85 -3.12 -17.03 8.21
N LEU A 86 -2.42 -16.34 7.30
CA LEU A 86 -1.96 -14.96 7.50
C LEU A 86 -3.12 -13.94 7.50
N LEU A 87 -4.35 -14.38 7.19
CA LEU A 87 -5.55 -13.57 7.39
C LEU A 87 -6.04 -13.56 8.83
N ARG A 88 -5.66 -14.56 9.63
CA ARG A 88 -6.09 -14.71 11.03
C ARG A 88 -5.18 -13.93 11.98
N ASN A 89 -4.79 -12.74 11.54
CA ASN A 89 -3.81 -11.92 12.22
C ASN A 89 -4.53 -10.85 13.04
N TYR A 90 -4.27 -10.84 14.34
CA TYR A 90 -4.77 -9.82 15.24
C TYR A 90 -3.80 -8.63 15.20
N PRO A 91 -4.28 -7.40 14.93
CA PRO A 91 -3.45 -6.22 15.05
C PRO A 91 -2.94 -6.12 16.49
N PHE A 92 -1.68 -5.71 16.67
CA PHE A 92 -1.17 -5.42 18.01
C PHE A 92 -2.02 -4.28 18.60
N TRP A 93 -2.65 -4.51 19.77
CA TRP A 93 -3.37 -3.47 20.50
C TRP A 93 -2.33 -2.48 21.05
N GLY A 94 -2.03 -1.45 20.26
CA GLY A 94 -1.05 -0.41 20.58
C GLY A 94 0.00 -0.28 19.48
N PHE A 95 -0.31 0.48 18.44
CA PHE A 95 0.71 0.88 17.48
C PHE A 95 1.72 1.75 18.24
N SER A 96 2.98 1.31 18.29
CA SER A 96 3.98 1.86 19.21
C SER A 96 4.53 3.24 18.81
N ASP A 97 4.09 3.78 17.67
CA ASP A 97 4.52 5.09 17.14
C ASP A 97 3.33 5.95 16.70
N TRP A 98 2.20 5.87 17.41
CA TRP A 98 1.07 6.78 17.17
C TRP A 98 1.50 8.22 17.43
N ILE A 99 1.34 9.06 16.42
CA ILE A 99 1.44 10.51 16.56
C ILE A 99 0.01 11.01 16.72
N GLU A 100 -0.28 11.65 17.84
CA GLU A 100 -1.58 12.27 18.13
C GLU A 100 -1.72 13.57 17.30
N ASP A 101 -1.91 13.44 15.99
CA ASP A 101 -1.99 14.55 15.02
C ASP A 101 -3.37 14.70 14.36
N GLY A 102 -4.36 13.92 14.80
CA GLY A 102 -5.73 13.94 14.26
C GLY A 102 -5.91 13.20 12.94
N LEU A 103 -4.85 12.64 12.34
CA LEU A 103 -4.92 11.91 11.07
C LEU A 103 -5.85 10.70 11.13
N GLU A 104 -5.95 10.04 12.27
CA GLU A 104 -6.84 8.88 12.50
C GLU A 104 -8.31 9.16 12.17
N TYR A 105 -8.79 10.36 12.54
CA TYR A 105 -10.16 10.79 12.30
C TYR A 105 -10.42 11.00 10.79
N PHE A 106 -9.49 11.67 10.11
CA PHE A 106 -9.56 11.92 8.67
C PHE A 106 -9.39 10.64 7.84
N ALA A 107 -8.53 9.73 8.30
CA ALA A 107 -8.24 8.48 7.61
C ALA A 107 -9.49 7.59 7.56
N THR A 108 -10.21 7.48 8.67
CA THR A 108 -11.44 6.68 8.75
C THR A 108 -12.54 7.24 7.84
N LEU A 109 -12.67 8.57 7.78
CA LEU A 109 -13.66 9.25 6.93
C LEU A 109 -13.31 9.18 5.43
N SER A 110 -12.03 9.19 5.09
CA SER A 110 -11.59 9.11 3.69
C SER A 110 -11.80 7.71 3.11
N LEU A 111 -11.49 6.67 3.90
CA LEU A 111 -11.59 5.26 3.50
C LEU A 111 -13.04 4.76 3.35
N SER A 112 -14.01 5.43 3.98
CA SER A 112 -15.44 5.11 3.77
C SER A 112 -15.91 5.44 2.35
N ASN A 113 -15.22 6.35 1.67
CA ASN A 113 -15.63 6.90 0.37
C ASN A 113 -14.84 6.32 -0.80
N ASN A 114 -13.57 5.96 -0.62
CA ASN A 114 -12.73 5.40 -1.69
C ASN A 114 -11.56 4.58 -1.13
N SER A 115 -11.29 3.42 -1.72
CA SER A 115 -10.12 2.57 -1.40
C SER A 115 -9.16 2.43 -2.59
N GLN A 116 -9.39 3.17 -3.67
CA GLN A 116 -8.54 3.14 -4.86
C GLN A 116 -7.43 4.18 -4.73
N VAL A 117 -6.35 3.97 -5.50
CA VAL A 117 -5.29 4.96 -5.62
C VAL A 117 -5.87 6.28 -6.13
N SER A 118 -5.48 7.39 -5.50
CA SER A 118 -5.91 8.74 -5.83
C SER A 118 -5.61 9.05 -7.31
N PRO A 119 -6.57 9.63 -8.07
CA PRO A 119 -6.31 10.05 -9.44
C PRO A 119 -5.37 11.26 -9.53
N LYS A 120 -5.05 11.89 -8.39
CA LYS A 120 -4.16 13.05 -8.30
C LYS A 120 -2.69 12.67 -8.16
N VAL A 121 -2.32 11.40 -8.28
CA VAL A 121 -0.92 10.99 -8.32
C VAL A 121 -0.51 10.53 -9.71
N ALA A 122 0.78 10.71 -10.02
CA ALA A 122 1.38 10.25 -11.27
C ALA A 122 2.73 9.57 -11.00
N ILE A 123 3.05 8.53 -11.77
CA ILE A 123 4.39 7.93 -11.78
C ILE A 123 5.31 8.83 -12.61
N GLY A 124 6.56 9.01 -12.23
CA GLY A 124 7.54 9.73 -13.05
C GLY A 124 8.96 9.25 -12.79
N HIS A 125 9.92 9.69 -13.61
CA HIS A 125 11.34 9.38 -13.40
C HIS A 125 12.01 10.35 -12.42
N VAL A 126 12.93 9.83 -11.59
CA VAL A 126 13.65 10.62 -10.58
C VAL A 126 15.11 10.80 -10.98
N SER A 127 15.45 11.95 -11.56
CA SER A 127 16.81 12.23 -12.05
C SER A 127 17.90 12.08 -10.98
N MET A 128 17.61 12.43 -9.73
CA MET A 128 18.57 12.39 -8.62
C MET A 128 19.05 10.98 -8.25
N LEU A 129 18.27 9.94 -8.58
CA LEU A 129 18.58 8.54 -8.29
C LEU A 129 19.21 7.81 -9.49
N SER A 130 19.42 8.50 -10.62
CA SER A 130 19.95 7.91 -11.88
C SER A 130 21.34 7.29 -11.76
N GLN A 131 22.09 7.72 -10.75
CA GLN A 131 23.42 7.21 -10.41
C GLN A 131 23.39 5.92 -9.57
N VAL A 132 22.24 5.57 -8.99
CA VAL A 132 22.04 4.35 -8.18
C VAL A 132 21.19 3.32 -8.93
N GLU A 133 20.21 3.79 -9.71
CA GLU A 133 19.33 2.97 -10.52
C GLU A 133 19.23 3.55 -11.93
N LYS A 134 19.12 2.69 -12.95
CA LYS A 134 19.11 3.11 -14.36
C LYS A 134 17.85 3.92 -14.73
N GLU A 135 16.70 3.53 -14.18
CA GLU A 135 15.37 4.09 -14.50
C GLU A 135 14.56 4.28 -13.21
N PRO A 136 15.06 5.10 -12.26
CA PRO A 136 14.42 5.25 -10.97
C PRO A 136 13.05 5.90 -11.14
N LEU A 137 12.06 5.36 -10.44
CA LEU A 137 10.70 5.86 -10.44
C LEU A 137 10.40 6.63 -9.15
N GLY A 138 9.47 7.56 -9.25
CA GLY A 138 8.94 8.36 -8.16
C GLY A 138 7.43 8.49 -8.30
N LEU A 139 6.76 8.83 -7.21
CA LEU A 139 5.35 9.23 -7.22
C LEU A 139 5.24 10.74 -7.06
N PHE A 140 4.46 11.39 -7.90
CA PHE A 140 4.35 12.85 -7.98
C PHE A 140 2.90 13.30 -7.84
N ALA A 141 2.70 14.50 -7.30
CA ALA A 141 1.43 15.18 -7.28
C ALA A 141 1.05 15.61 -8.71
N ALA A 142 0.00 15.03 -9.27
CA ALA A 142 -0.54 15.43 -10.57
C ALA A 142 -1.45 16.67 -10.46
N GLU A 143 -1.90 16.99 -9.26
CA GLU A 143 -2.71 18.16 -8.86
C GLU A 143 -2.29 18.58 -7.44
N ASP A 144 -2.69 19.76 -6.98
CA ASP A 144 -2.49 20.17 -5.59
C ASP A 144 -3.11 19.14 -4.62
N LEU A 145 -2.31 18.71 -3.64
CA LEU A 145 -2.69 17.75 -2.61
C LEU A 145 -2.71 18.44 -1.25
N LYS A 146 -3.76 18.17 -0.48
CA LYS A 146 -3.96 18.75 0.86
C LYS A 146 -3.44 17.85 1.97
N CYS A 147 -3.09 18.46 3.10
CA CYS A 147 -2.83 17.72 4.33
C CYS A 147 -3.99 16.76 4.64
N TYR A 148 -3.65 15.55 5.08
CA TYR A 148 -4.56 14.44 5.35
C TYR A 148 -5.30 13.86 4.14
N GLU A 149 -4.97 14.29 2.92
CA GLU A 149 -5.54 13.69 1.71
C GLU A 149 -5.02 12.25 1.52
N TYR A 150 -5.96 11.33 1.28
CA TYR A 150 -5.69 9.91 1.03
C TYR A 150 -5.09 9.69 -0.36
N LEU A 151 -4.00 8.92 -0.44
CA LEU A 151 -3.33 8.61 -1.71
C LEU A 151 -3.59 7.20 -2.21
N GLY A 152 -3.68 6.22 -1.32
CA GLY A 152 -3.84 4.81 -1.71
C GLY A 152 -3.37 3.83 -0.64
N GLU A 153 -3.69 2.56 -0.81
CA GLU A 153 -3.13 1.44 -0.04
C GLU A 153 -1.72 1.12 -0.55
N TYR A 154 -0.76 0.86 0.35
CA TYR A 154 0.49 0.20 -0.01
C TYR A 154 0.22 -1.29 -0.18
N ALA A 155 -0.11 -1.69 -1.40
CA ALA A 155 -0.49 -3.06 -1.73
C ALA A 155 0.73 -3.91 -2.10
N GLY A 156 0.67 -5.19 -1.75
CA GLY A 156 1.68 -6.19 -2.07
C GLY A 156 1.38 -7.53 -1.43
N VAL A 157 2.38 -8.39 -1.31
CA VAL A 157 2.23 -9.72 -0.71
C VAL A 157 2.65 -9.69 0.76
N ILE A 158 1.76 -10.05 1.66
CA ILE A 158 2.10 -10.29 3.08
C ILE A 158 2.90 -11.59 3.18
N LYS A 159 4.11 -11.45 3.74
CA LYS A 159 5.09 -12.52 3.93
C LYS A 159 5.52 -12.57 5.39
N VAL A 160 5.99 -13.73 5.80
CA VAL A 160 6.69 -13.91 7.08
C VAL A 160 8.16 -13.67 6.83
N ASP A 161 8.79 -12.86 7.67
CA ASP A 161 10.25 -12.69 7.68
C ASP A 161 10.90 -13.98 8.19
N ALA A 162 11.24 -14.86 7.25
CA ALA A 162 11.98 -16.08 7.53
C ALA A 162 13.46 -15.73 7.61
N SER A 163 13.99 -15.70 8.84
CA SER A 163 15.39 -15.40 9.18
C SER A 163 16.45 -16.17 8.38
N GLU A 164 16.07 -17.27 7.72
CA GLU A 164 16.96 -18.14 6.97
C GLU A 164 17.28 -17.64 5.54
N MET A 165 16.48 -16.74 4.94
CA MET A 165 16.69 -16.31 3.55
C MET A 165 17.37 -14.95 3.36
N ASN A 166 17.56 -14.15 4.41
CA ASN A 166 18.48 -12.99 4.52
C ASN A 166 18.64 -12.07 3.28
N LYS A 167 17.64 -12.00 2.40
CA LYS A 167 17.66 -11.16 1.22
C LYS A 167 16.80 -9.95 1.51
N PHE A 168 17.47 -8.81 1.67
CA PHE A 168 16.82 -7.53 1.84
C PHE A 168 15.79 -7.28 0.72
N ASP A 169 14.55 -6.97 1.12
CA ASP A 169 13.47 -6.57 0.22
C ASP A 169 13.37 -5.04 0.19
N PRO A 170 13.80 -4.35 -0.90
CA PRO A 170 13.74 -2.90 -0.99
C PRO A 170 12.31 -2.35 -1.02
N TYR A 171 11.31 -3.19 -1.22
CA TYR A 171 9.89 -2.84 -1.22
C TYR A 171 9.14 -3.46 -0.02
N GLY A 172 9.88 -3.84 1.03
CA GLY A 172 9.34 -4.39 2.26
C GLY A 172 8.93 -3.27 3.23
N ILE A 173 7.67 -3.29 3.67
CA ILE A 173 7.18 -2.47 4.79
C ILE A 173 6.71 -3.35 5.94
N SER A 174 7.13 -3.01 7.16
CA SER A 174 6.73 -3.74 8.37
C SER A 174 5.20 -3.77 8.51
N TYR A 175 4.66 -4.95 8.82
CA TYR A 175 3.23 -5.16 9.01
C TYR A 175 2.95 -5.41 10.50
N PRO A 176 2.38 -4.42 11.24
CA PRO A 176 2.32 -4.45 12.70
C PRO A 176 1.22 -5.40 13.20
N SER A 177 1.54 -6.69 13.22
CA SER A 177 0.63 -7.78 13.57
C SER A 177 1.28 -8.73 14.57
N VAL A 178 0.46 -9.31 15.45
CA VAL A 178 0.89 -10.38 16.35
C VAL A 178 0.74 -11.71 15.64
N TYR A 179 1.80 -12.13 14.95
CA TYR A 179 1.85 -13.43 14.29
C TYR A 179 2.85 -14.35 15.00
N GLU A 180 2.40 -15.54 15.41
CA GLU A 180 3.22 -16.48 16.17
C GLU A 180 4.44 -16.98 15.39
N GLY A 181 4.34 -17.01 14.05
CA GLY A 181 5.40 -17.51 13.17
C GLY A 181 6.48 -16.48 12.84
N GLY A 182 6.47 -15.29 13.44
CA GLY A 182 7.49 -14.25 13.26
C GLY A 182 6.94 -12.91 12.79
N THR A 183 7.86 -11.99 12.44
CA THR A 183 7.51 -10.65 11.96
C THR A 183 6.90 -10.73 10.57
N LEU A 184 5.78 -10.03 10.36
CA LEU A 184 5.16 -9.90 9.05
C LEU A 184 5.61 -8.62 8.37
N TYR A 185 5.66 -8.66 7.05
CA TYR A 185 5.87 -7.48 6.22
C TYR A 185 5.06 -7.59 4.93
N VAL A 186 4.73 -6.44 4.33
CA VAL A 186 4.17 -6.37 2.97
C VAL A 186 5.35 -6.19 2.02
N SER A 187 5.49 -7.12 1.08
CA SER A 187 6.45 -7.10 -0.01
C SER A 187 5.76 -6.57 -1.26
N ALA A 188 6.06 -5.35 -1.69
CA ALA A 188 5.58 -4.85 -2.97
C ALA A 188 6.46 -5.28 -4.16
N SER A 189 7.49 -6.11 -3.96
CA SER A 189 8.50 -6.46 -4.97
C SER A 189 7.91 -7.11 -6.24
N GLU A 190 7.21 -8.24 -6.08
CA GLU A 190 6.64 -9.02 -7.18
C GLU A 190 5.23 -8.56 -7.58
N TYR A 191 4.43 -8.20 -6.57
CA TYR A 191 3.08 -7.68 -6.74
C TYR A 191 3.01 -6.35 -6.00
N GLY A 192 2.56 -5.29 -6.65
CA GLY A 192 2.37 -4.00 -6.01
C GLY A 192 1.55 -3.02 -6.85
N ASN A 193 1.24 -1.86 -6.29
CA ASN A 193 0.63 -0.75 -7.04
C ASN A 193 1.58 0.46 -7.09
N VAL A 194 1.10 1.55 -7.70
CA VAL A 194 1.88 2.78 -7.89
C VAL A 194 2.34 3.46 -6.59
N ILE A 195 1.71 3.16 -5.44
CA ILE A 195 2.13 3.71 -4.13
C ILE A 195 3.55 3.22 -3.76
N ARG A 196 3.99 2.07 -4.31
CA ARG A 196 5.35 1.56 -4.13
C ARG A 196 6.45 2.47 -4.70
N CYS A 197 6.10 3.40 -5.59
CA CYS A 197 7.05 4.33 -6.22
C CYS A 197 7.37 5.54 -5.33
N ILE A 198 6.75 5.67 -4.15
CA ILE A 198 7.09 6.73 -3.19
C ILE A 198 8.50 6.48 -2.65
N ASN A 199 9.38 7.47 -2.79
CA ASN A 199 10.76 7.39 -2.31
C ASN A 199 10.92 7.87 -0.87
N HIS A 200 12.10 7.63 -0.32
CA HIS A 200 12.49 8.14 0.99
C HIS A 200 12.76 9.65 0.98
N SER A 201 12.33 10.33 2.05
CA SER A 201 12.92 11.59 2.52
C SER A 201 13.02 11.59 4.05
N ALA A 202 14.06 12.26 4.60
CA ALA A 202 14.15 12.57 6.03
C ALA A 202 13.15 13.66 6.44
N THR A 203 12.69 14.47 5.48
CA THR A 203 11.65 15.49 5.61
C THR A 203 10.43 15.09 4.74
N PRO A 204 9.72 14.01 5.11
CA PRO A 204 8.64 13.48 4.27
C PRO A 204 7.44 14.43 4.22
N ASN A 205 6.66 14.35 3.14
CA ASN A 205 5.39 15.06 2.99
C ASN A 205 4.17 14.11 3.04
N ALA A 206 4.39 12.80 3.10
CA ALA A 206 3.38 11.77 3.32
C ALA A 206 3.82 10.75 4.38
N ARG A 207 2.88 9.95 4.88
CA ARG A 207 3.12 8.91 5.88
C ARG A 207 2.28 7.66 5.59
N PHE A 208 2.85 6.49 5.86
CA PHE A 208 2.10 5.24 5.92
C PHE A 208 1.46 5.06 7.29
N VAL A 209 0.17 4.73 7.28
CA VAL A 209 -0.66 4.55 8.47
C VAL A 209 -1.29 3.17 8.41
N PRO A 210 -1.02 2.30 9.38
CA PRO A 210 -1.67 1.00 9.48
C PRO A 210 -3.09 1.15 10.06
N ILE A 211 -4.11 0.66 9.34
CA ILE A 211 -5.52 0.82 9.72
C ILE A 211 -6.25 -0.49 9.46
N VAL A 212 -7.09 -0.92 10.42
CA VAL A 212 -8.00 -2.05 10.21
C VAL A 212 -9.17 -1.59 9.34
N TYR A 213 -9.23 -2.08 8.11
CA TYR A 213 -10.28 -1.77 7.14
C TYR A 213 -10.99 -3.07 6.72
N LYS A 214 -12.31 -3.14 6.95
CA LYS A 214 -13.15 -4.32 6.65
C LYS A 214 -12.61 -5.64 7.26
N GLY A 215 -12.10 -5.54 8.49
CA GLY A 215 -11.56 -6.68 9.25
C GLY A 215 -10.16 -7.13 8.85
N ILE A 216 -9.45 -6.37 8.00
CA ILE A 216 -8.06 -6.65 7.60
C ILE A 216 -7.21 -5.44 7.95
N LEU A 217 -6.03 -5.66 8.55
CA LEU A 217 -5.06 -4.60 8.74
C LEU A 217 -4.43 -4.25 7.39
N CYS A 218 -4.57 -2.99 6.97
CA CYS A 218 -4.03 -2.46 5.72
C CYS A 218 -3.04 -1.34 6.02
N ILE A 219 -2.11 -1.07 5.10
CA ILE A 219 -1.20 0.07 5.20
C ILE A 219 -1.64 1.11 4.17
N PHE A 220 -2.07 2.28 4.63
CA PHE A 220 -2.55 3.36 3.77
C PHE A 220 -1.61 4.55 3.78
N CYS A 221 -1.51 5.26 2.65
CA CYS A 221 -0.70 6.45 2.52
C CYS A 221 -1.56 7.72 2.57
N PHE A 222 -1.15 8.67 3.42
CA PHE A 222 -1.80 9.97 3.57
C PHE A 222 -0.76 11.09 3.51
N MET A 223 -1.18 12.23 2.98
CA MET A 223 -0.42 13.47 3.08
C MET A 223 -0.36 13.96 4.53
N ILE A 224 0.78 14.54 4.94
CA ILE A 224 0.96 15.18 6.25
C ILE A 224 1.22 16.69 6.14
N GLN A 225 1.24 17.21 4.92
CA GLN A 225 1.29 18.64 4.61
C GLN A 225 0.72 18.89 3.20
N ASP A 226 0.40 20.15 2.90
CA ASP A 226 0.03 20.57 1.55
C ASP A 226 1.25 20.52 0.61
N ILE A 227 1.06 20.03 -0.61
CA ILE A 227 2.07 20.09 -1.69
C ILE A 227 1.45 20.54 -3.01
N LYS A 228 2.28 21.03 -3.92
CA LYS A 228 1.85 21.55 -5.22
C LYS A 228 1.93 20.50 -6.32
N GLN A 229 1.13 20.70 -7.36
CA GLN A 229 1.28 19.92 -8.59
C GLN A 229 2.75 19.93 -9.05
N GLY A 230 3.28 18.75 -9.37
CA GLY A 230 4.66 18.52 -9.79
C GLY A 230 5.60 18.12 -8.65
N ASP A 231 5.22 18.34 -7.39
CA ASP A 231 6.05 17.93 -6.25
C ASP A 231 6.09 16.40 -6.13
N GLN A 232 7.26 15.86 -5.79
CA GLN A 232 7.41 14.44 -5.48
C GLN A 232 6.86 14.14 -4.08
N ILE A 233 6.19 13.00 -3.96
CA ILE A 233 5.67 12.48 -2.70
C ILE A 233 6.75 11.61 -2.05
N PHE A 234 7.00 11.84 -0.77
CA PHE A 234 8.02 11.16 0.01
C PHE A 234 7.48 10.68 1.34
N VAL A 235 7.99 9.53 1.78
CA VAL A 235 7.78 8.97 3.13
C VAL A 235 9.12 8.77 3.83
N ASN A 236 9.10 8.63 5.16
CA ASN A 236 10.29 8.20 5.88
C ASN A 236 10.32 6.67 5.93
N TYR A 237 11.37 6.04 5.39
CA TYR A 237 11.53 4.58 5.40
C TYR A 237 11.90 4.02 6.78
N GLY A 238 12.33 4.90 7.69
CA GLY A 238 12.68 4.54 9.05
C GLY A 238 14.06 3.90 9.19
N PRO A 239 14.60 3.87 10.41
CA PRO A 239 15.96 3.40 10.68
C PRO A 239 16.14 1.90 10.40
N SER A 240 15.09 1.08 10.59
CA SER A 240 15.15 -0.36 10.35
C SER A 240 15.42 -0.69 8.88
N TYR A 241 14.90 0.10 7.94
CA TYR A 241 15.17 -0.07 6.51
C TYR A 241 16.66 0.13 6.20
N TRP A 242 17.22 1.29 6.62
CA TRP A 242 18.62 1.64 6.36
C TRP A 242 19.61 0.69 7.04
N LYS A 243 19.29 0.24 8.25
CA LYS A 243 20.08 -0.80 8.93
C LYS A 243 20.15 -2.09 8.12
N SER A 244 19.06 -2.47 7.46
CA SER A 244 18.99 -3.69 6.64
C SER A 244 19.67 -3.54 5.26
N THR A 245 19.86 -2.32 4.75
CA THR A 245 20.61 -2.08 3.50
C THR A 245 22.11 -1.99 3.71
N GLY A 246 22.56 -1.56 4.90
CA GLY A 246 23.95 -1.21 5.17
C GLY A 246 24.38 0.11 4.48
N ILE A 247 23.41 0.91 4.03
CA ILE A 247 23.61 2.20 3.34
C ILE A 247 23.07 3.32 4.23
N GLU A 248 23.83 4.42 4.33
CA GLU A 248 23.35 5.65 4.96
C GLU A 248 22.38 6.41 4.02
N PRO A 249 21.22 6.87 4.50
CA PRO A 249 20.26 7.59 3.67
C PRO A 249 20.87 8.87 3.07
N ILE A 250 20.61 9.11 1.79
CA ILE A 250 20.85 10.42 1.18
C ILE A 250 19.76 11.36 1.69
N ALA A 251 20.12 12.35 2.51
CA ALA A 251 19.17 13.33 3.04
C ALA A 251 18.61 14.20 1.91
N PHE A 252 17.31 14.11 1.65
CA PHE A 252 16.59 15.10 0.85
C PHE A 252 16.28 16.30 1.76
N HIS A 253 17.03 17.38 1.54
CA HIS A 253 17.10 18.62 2.30
C HIS A 253 17.68 18.48 3.71
N GLU A 254 18.91 18.96 3.89
CA GLU A 254 19.34 19.48 5.20
C GLU A 254 18.41 20.66 5.56
N PRO A 255 17.85 20.71 6.78
CA PRO A 255 17.26 21.95 7.24
C PRO A 255 18.35 23.03 7.15
N ALA A 256 18.05 24.15 6.50
CA ALA A 256 18.94 25.30 6.51
C ALA A 256 19.33 25.58 7.97
N GLU A 257 20.64 25.57 8.25
CA GLU A 257 21.18 25.91 9.56
C GLU A 257 20.56 27.24 10.02
N VAL A 258 19.92 27.22 11.19
CA VAL A 258 19.39 28.42 11.87
C VAL A 258 20.51 29.09 12.64
#